data_AF-A0A6H1W8G1-F1
#
_entry.id   AF-A0A6H1W8G1-F1
#
_cell.length_a   1.000
_cell.length_b   1.000
_cell.length_c   1.000
_cell.angle_alpha   90.00
_cell.angle_beta   90.00
_cell.angle_gamma   90.00
#
_symmetry.space_group_name_H-M   'P 1'
#
loop_
_entity.id
_entity.type
_entity.pdbx_description
1 polymer ?
#
loop_
_entity_poly.entity_id
_entity_poly.type
_entity_poly.pdbx_seq_one_letter_code
_entity_poly.pdbx_strand_id
1 'polypeptide(L)'
;MTRQVMTVLGPVDPAELGRVMPHEHLLSLTPGPWLTGGTSDDSVDRAVDALARLRDLGFGTVVDLSPYNVVGRDANGDNAAQLVEISRRSGLHIVSGTALYLEAYAPGWALDADLDALTARLIRDAEQGIGDSGVRAGVFGEQATSLGEITPHEEKCLRAVARAQRATGLGIMTHTTHGTQALEQLDILRSEGIDLDRVVVGHIDTQLGSELPRRVIDAGARVAVDTIGKEDWEFFLGPVPDARDDGEYAKQSFHRSDAGRADLVAGLVADGLADRILLAQDLTGAEVWMNPGTHGALGYSYLGTVFVPALQERGVSDAAIETMLAANPAAVLEAV
;
A
#
# COMPACT_ATOMS: atom_id res chain seq x y z
N MET A 1 -14.82 -22.78 -7.45
CA MET A 1 -13.62 -22.80 -6.60
C MET A 1 -13.96 -22.05 -5.34
N THR A 2 -13.49 -22.48 -4.18
CA THR A 2 -13.58 -21.68 -2.95
C THR A 2 -12.66 -20.48 -3.11
N ARG A 3 -13.17 -19.26 -2.92
CA ARG A 3 -12.33 -18.05 -2.95
C ARG A 3 -11.30 -18.14 -1.83
N GLN A 4 -10.06 -17.77 -2.11
CA GLN A 4 -8.95 -17.83 -1.17
C GLN A 4 -8.12 -16.57 -1.24
N VAL A 5 -7.43 -16.25 -0.15
CA VAL A 5 -6.47 -15.15 -0.06
C VAL A 5 -5.08 -15.74 0.08
N MET A 6 -4.16 -15.37 -0.81
CA MET A 6 -2.78 -15.85 -0.76
C MET A 6 -1.97 -15.07 0.28
N THR A 7 -1.59 -15.74 1.37
CA THR A 7 -0.63 -15.20 2.33
C THR A 7 0.77 -15.77 2.05
N VAL A 8 1.79 -15.22 2.68
CA VAL A 8 3.17 -15.74 2.60
C VAL A 8 3.34 -17.16 3.17
N LEU A 9 2.38 -17.63 3.98
CA LEU A 9 2.33 -19.00 4.50
C LEU A 9 1.43 -19.94 3.67
N GLY A 10 0.78 -19.43 2.62
CA GLY A 10 -0.15 -20.15 1.77
C GLY A 10 -1.56 -19.55 1.77
N PRO A 11 -2.49 -20.18 1.02
CA PRO A 11 -3.86 -19.70 0.92
C PRO A 11 -4.63 -19.90 2.23
N VAL A 12 -5.44 -18.91 2.61
CA VAL A 12 -6.35 -18.94 3.76
C VAL A 12 -7.78 -18.60 3.32
N ASP A 13 -8.77 -18.97 4.13
CA ASP A 13 -10.15 -18.53 3.94
C ASP A 13 -10.26 -17.01 4.19
N PRO A 14 -10.94 -16.23 3.34
CA PRO A 14 -11.14 -14.80 3.59
C PRO A 14 -11.75 -14.47 4.96
N ALA A 15 -12.55 -15.37 5.54
CA ALA A 15 -13.11 -15.21 6.88
C ALA A 15 -12.05 -15.26 8.00
N GLU A 16 -10.84 -15.75 7.74
CA GLU A 16 -9.73 -15.81 8.70
C GLU A 16 -8.96 -14.48 8.79
N LEU A 17 -9.16 -13.54 7.87
CA LEU A 17 -8.33 -12.34 7.77
C LEU A 17 -8.47 -11.37 8.95
N GLY A 18 -9.61 -11.35 9.63
CA GLY A 18 -9.94 -10.33 10.63
C GLY A 18 -9.95 -8.92 10.03
N ARG A 19 -9.58 -7.90 10.82
CA ARG A 19 -9.26 -6.58 10.26
C ARG A 19 -7.91 -6.64 9.54
N VAL A 20 -7.77 -5.86 8.48
CA VAL A 20 -6.64 -5.87 7.56
C VAL A 20 -6.01 -4.47 7.54
N MET A 21 -4.67 -4.41 7.58
CA MET A 21 -3.89 -3.23 7.20
C MET A 21 -3.51 -3.38 5.71
N PRO A 22 -4.20 -2.72 4.76
CA PRO A 22 -4.12 -3.05 3.34
C PRO A 22 -2.94 -2.41 2.60
N HIS A 23 -2.20 -1.49 3.22
CA HIS A 23 -1.10 -0.77 2.58
C HIS A 23 -0.01 -0.44 3.61
N GLU A 24 0.97 -1.33 3.77
CA GLU A 24 2.13 -1.13 4.67
C GLU A 24 3.43 -1.64 4.02
N HIS A 25 4.59 -1.36 4.64
CA HIS A 25 5.92 -1.71 4.10
C HIS A 25 6.84 -2.34 5.15
N LEU A 26 6.62 -3.61 5.47
CA LEU A 26 7.35 -4.36 6.50
C LEU A 26 8.82 -4.57 6.16
N LEU A 27 9.15 -4.61 4.86
CA LEU A 27 10.52 -4.74 4.36
C LEU A 27 11.34 -3.43 4.47
N SER A 28 10.69 -2.33 4.83
CA SER A 28 11.31 -1.00 4.91
C SER A 28 11.31 -0.40 6.32
N LEU A 29 11.08 -1.17 7.38
CA LEU A 29 10.90 -0.62 8.75
C LEU A 29 12.21 -0.30 9.49
N THR A 30 13.36 -0.69 8.94
CA THR A 30 14.66 -0.39 9.51
C THR A 30 15.20 0.91 8.93
N PRO A 31 15.55 1.91 9.78
CA PRO A 31 16.33 3.06 9.35
C PRO A 31 17.64 2.60 8.69
N GLY A 32 18.15 3.38 7.72
CA GLY A 32 19.42 3.07 7.07
C GLY A 32 20.59 2.97 8.07
N PRO A 33 21.71 2.33 7.68
CA PRO A 33 22.82 1.98 8.58
C PRO A 33 23.41 3.17 9.36
N TRP A 34 23.24 4.39 8.86
CA TRP A 34 23.64 5.63 9.54
C TRP A 34 22.84 5.92 10.82
N LEU A 35 21.55 5.58 10.84
CA LEU A 35 20.64 5.77 11.98
C LEU A 35 20.68 4.60 12.97
N THR A 36 21.04 3.40 12.50
CA THR A 36 21.16 2.19 13.34
C THR A 36 22.56 1.97 13.90
N GLY A 37 23.51 2.88 13.64
CA GLY A 37 24.90 2.70 14.05
C GLY A 37 25.60 1.50 13.40
N GLY A 38 25.11 1.06 12.23
CA GLY A 38 25.70 -0.04 11.46
C GLY A 38 25.37 -1.45 11.96
N THR A 39 24.47 -1.60 12.93
CA THR A 39 23.96 -2.93 13.33
C THR A 39 22.82 -3.32 12.39
N SER A 40 23.11 -4.14 11.39
CA SER A 40 22.14 -4.74 10.48
C SER A 40 22.00 -6.22 10.82
N ASP A 41 20.92 -6.60 11.53
CA ASP A 41 20.35 -7.97 11.60
C ASP A 41 18.92 -7.99 12.21
N ASP A 42 18.23 -6.85 12.33
CA ASP A 42 17.05 -6.64 13.21
C ASP A 42 15.72 -6.38 12.43
N SER A 43 15.67 -6.55 11.11
CA SER A 43 14.47 -6.16 10.33
C SER A 43 13.22 -6.96 10.71
N VAL A 44 13.38 -8.26 10.90
CA VAL A 44 12.28 -9.15 11.31
C VAL A 44 11.83 -8.84 12.74
N ASP A 45 12.74 -8.68 13.70
CA ASP A 45 12.35 -8.42 15.09
C ASP A 45 11.67 -7.06 15.19
N ARG A 46 12.18 -6.02 14.50
CA ARG A 46 11.53 -4.70 14.43
C ARG A 46 10.14 -4.76 13.84
N ALA A 47 9.95 -5.51 12.76
CA ALA A 47 8.63 -5.70 12.17
C ALA A 47 7.70 -6.39 13.17
N VAL A 48 8.14 -7.48 13.80
CA VAL A 48 7.35 -8.22 14.80
C VAL A 48 6.99 -7.32 15.98
N ASP A 49 7.93 -6.52 16.49
CA ASP A 49 7.71 -5.58 17.59
C ASP A 49 6.72 -4.47 17.21
N ALA A 50 6.87 -3.89 16.01
CA ALA A 50 5.96 -2.86 15.51
C ALA A 50 4.52 -3.39 15.35
N LEU A 51 4.37 -4.68 15.05
CA LEU A 51 3.07 -5.35 14.84
C LEU A 51 2.44 -5.90 16.13
N ALA A 52 3.18 -5.92 17.25
CA ALA A 52 2.82 -6.68 18.45
C ALA A 52 1.43 -6.36 19.06
N ARG A 53 0.88 -5.17 18.77
CA ARG A 53 -0.41 -4.70 19.32
C ARG A 53 -1.59 -4.89 18.39
N LEU A 54 -1.37 -5.24 17.12
CA LEU A 54 -2.43 -5.30 16.12
C LEU A 54 -3.49 -6.35 16.45
N ARG A 55 -3.07 -7.53 16.93
CA ARG A 55 -4.00 -8.62 17.29
C ARG A 55 -4.94 -8.23 18.43
N ASP A 56 -4.45 -7.47 19.41
CA ASP A 56 -5.28 -6.97 20.54
C ASP A 56 -6.39 -6.02 20.05
N LEU A 57 -6.21 -5.42 18.87
CA LEU A 57 -7.13 -4.49 18.21
C LEU A 57 -7.99 -5.17 17.12
N GLY A 58 -7.95 -6.50 17.03
CA GLY A 58 -8.73 -7.29 16.08
C GLY A 58 -8.16 -7.37 14.65
N PHE A 59 -6.95 -6.85 14.42
CA PHE A 59 -6.26 -7.03 13.16
C PHE A 59 -5.67 -8.44 13.07
N GLY A 60 -6.00 -9.14 12.00
CA GLY A 60 -5.49 -10.48 11.70
C GLY A 60 -4.52 -10.49 10.52
N THR A 61 -4.52 -9.43 9.69
CA THR A 61 -3.77 -9.40 8.43
C THR A 61 -3.08 -8.07 8.17
N VAL A 62 -1.88 -8.13 7.60
CA VAL A 62 -1.14 -6.98 7.06
C VAL A 62 -0.71 -7.26 5.63
N VAL A 63 -0.88 -6.28 4.76
CA VAL A 63 -0.45 -6.34 3.36
C VAL A 63 0.82 -5.52 3.20
N ASP A 64 1.90 -6.18 2.79
CA ASP A 64 3.19 -5.56 2.46
C ASP A 64 3.19 -5.20 0.97
N LEU A 65 3.07 -3.92 0.62
CA LEU A 65 3.00 -3.44 -0.77
C LEU A 65 4.36 -3.02 -1.35
N SER A 66 5.47 -3.39 -0.70
CA SER A 66 6.80 -2.97 -1.15
C SER A 66 7.09 -3.40 -2.60
N PRO A 67 7.20 -2.45 -3.55
CA PRO A 67 7.43 -2.70 -4.97
C PRO A 67 8.93 -2.85 -5.24
N TYR A 68 9.29 -3.48 -6.36
CA TYR A 68 10.69 -3.74 -6.69
C TYR A 68 11.57 -2.47 -6.64
N ASN A 69 12.72 -2.58 -5.97
CA ASN A 69 13.77 -1.56 -5.83
C ASN A 69 13.43 -0.37 -4.90
N VAL A 70 12.22 -0.34 -4.35
CA VAL A 70 11.74 0.74 -3.47
C VAL A 70 11.19 0.14 -2.19
N VAL A 71 11.29 0.88 -1.08
CA VAL A 71 10.76 0.49 0.24
C VAL A 71 11.04 -0.99 0.59
N GLY A 72 12.27 -1.41 0.34
CA GLY A 72 12.81 -2.69 0.78
C GLY A 72 12.89 -3.77 -0.29
N ARG A 73 11.95 -3.94 -1.23
CA ARG A 73 11.93 -5.13 -2.12
C ARG A 73 13.17 -5.21 -3.01
N ASP A 74 13.96 -6.25 -2.84
CA ASP A 74 15.14 -6.46 -3.70
C ASP A 74 14.76 -7.09 -5.05
N ALA A 75 15.67 -7.00 -6.02
CA ALA A 75 15.43 -7.48 -7.38
C ALA A 75 15.22 -9.01 -7.46
N ASN A 76 15.80 -9.77 -6.54
CA ASN A 76 15.75 -11.24 -6.52
C ASN A 76 14.65 -11.79 -5.61
N GLY A 77 13.91 -10.92 -4.92
CA GLY A 77 12.90 -11.28 -3.94
C GLY A 77 13.44 -11.90 -2.66
N ASP A 78 14.75 -11.89 -2.39
CA ASP A 78 15.35 -12.61 -1.27
C ASP A 78 14.76 -12.13 0.07
N ASN A 79 14.55 -10.84 0.20
CA ASN A 79 13.95 -10.26 1.39
C ASN A 79 12.45 -10.55 1.53
N ALA A 80 11.74 -10.99 0.49
CA ALA A 80 10.37 -11.47 0.60
C ALA A 80 10.27 -12.67 1.56
N ALA A 81 11.32 -13.49 1.66
CA ALA A 81 11.37 -14.61 2.59
C ALA A 81 11.33 -14.15 4.06
N GLN A 82 11.72 -12.91 4.37
CA GLN A 82 11.60 -12.35 5.72
C GLN A 82 10.14 -12.22 6.17
N LEU A 83 9.22 -11.96 5.23
CA LEU A 83 7.78 -11.86 5.52
C LEU A 83 7.21 -13.16 6.11
N VAL A 84 7.75 -14.32 5.69
CA VAL A 84 7.37 -15.64 6.24
C VAL A 84 7.67 -15.71 7.74
N GLU A 85 8.85 -15.24 8.14
CA GLU A 85 9.26 -15.27 9.54
C GLU A 85 8.49 -14.22 10.36
N ILE A 86 8.24 -13.03 9.79
CA ILE A 86 7.39 -12.01 10.40
C ILE A 86 5.97 -12.55 10.64
N SER A 87 5.37 -13.23 9.66
CA SER A 87 4.04 -13.83 9.79
C SER A 87 4.00 -14.89 10.91
N ARG A 88 4.98 -15.79 10.95
CA ARG A 88 5.07 -16.83 11.99
C ARG A 88 5.21 -16.26 13.39
N ARG A 89 6.06 -15.25 13.57
CA ARG A 89 6.40 -14.70 14.89
C ARG A 89 5.38 -13.70 15.41
N SER A 90 4.78 -12.89 14.54
CA SER A 90 3.69 -11.97 14.92
C SER A 90 2.35 -12.70 15.13
N GLY A 91 2.17 -13.84 14.47
CA GLY A 91 0.88 -14.54 14.43
C GLY A 91 -0.17 -13.84 13.57
N LEU A 92 0.24 -12.90 12.71
CA LEU A 92 -0.59 -12.25 11.71
C LEU A 92 -0.44 -12.95 10.35
N HIS A 93 -1.50 -12.96 9.56
CA HIS A 93 -1.39 -13.23 8.13
C HIS A 93 -0.65 -12.06 7.47
N ILE A 94 0.38 -12.38 6.69
CA ILE A 94 1.06 -11.39 5.85
C ILE A 94 0.74 -11.70 4.39
N VAL A 95 0.23 -10.73 3.66
CA VAL A 95 0.05 -10.81 2.20
C VAL A 95 1.15 -9.98 1.56
N SER A 96 1.94 -10.58 0.66
CA SER A 96 2.92 -9.83 -0.12
C SER A 96 2.26 -9.30 -1.38
N GLY A 97 2.44 -8.01 -1.66
CA GLY A 97 2.22 -7.41 -2.96
C GLY A 97 3.37 -7.72 -3.92
N THR A 98 3.15 -7.45 -5.21
CA THR A 98 4.20 -7.26 -6.21
C THR A 98 3.81 -6.13 -7.14
N ALA A 99 4.75 -5.24 -7.44
CA ALA A 99 4.56 -4.13 -8.36
C ALA A 99 5.88 -3.54 -8.84
N LEU A 100 5.75 -2.71 -9.87
CA LEU A 100 6.77 -1.81 -10.37
C LEU A 100 6.39 -0.39 -9.92
N TYR A 101 7.39 0.41 -9.58
CA TYR A 101 7.16 1.75 -9.04
C TYR A 101 7.37 2.83 -10.11
N LEU A 102 7.54 4.09 -9.67
CA LEU A 102 7.81 5.24 -10.53
C LEU A 102 9.08 5.05 -11.36
N GLU A 103 9.11 5.63 -12.56
CA GLU A 103 10.24 5.51 -13.49
C GLU A 103 11.58 5.88 -12.86
N ALA A 104 11.60 6.95 -12.05
CA ALA A 104 12.80 7.45 -11.37
C ALA A 104 13.41 6.47 -10.34
N TYR A 105 12.63 5.50 -9.87
CA TYR A 105 13.06 4.52 -8.87
C TYR A 105 13.01 3.07 -9.39
N ALA A 106 12.52 2.87 -10.60
CA ALA A 106 12.40 1.56 -11.20
C ALA A 106 13.80 0.92 -11.39
N PRO A 107 13.94 -0.39 -11.14
CA PRO A 107 15.19 -1.08 -11.41
C PRO A 107 15.45 -1.12 -12.92
N GLY A 108 16.73 -1.11 -13.32
CA GLY A 108 17.13 -1.06 -14.74
C GLY A 108 16.48 -2.13 -15.62
N TRP A 109 16.34 -3.37 -15.11
CA TRP A 109 15.68 -4.45 -15.85
C TRP A 109 14.21 -4.13 -16.19
N ALA A 110 13.51 -3.36 -15.36
CA ALA A 110 12.11 -3.00 -15.60
C ALA A 110 11.98 -1.86 -16.63
N LEU A 111 12.95 -0.96 -16.66
CA LEU A 111 13.06 0.08 -17.68
C LEU A 111 13.27 -0.57 -19.06
N ASP A 112 14.20 -1.53 -19.14
CA ASP A 112 14.59 -2.22 -20.38
C ASP A 112 13.56 -3.26 -20.88
N ALA A 113 12.78 -3.85 -19.97
CA ALA A 113 11.81 -4.89 -20.31
C ALA A 113 10.63 -4.34 -21.15
N ASP A 114 10.12 -5.15 -22.08
CA ASP A 114 8.88 -4.85 -22.77
C ASP A 114 7.64 -5.21 -21.92
N LEU A 115 6.46 -4.87 -22.44
CA LEU A 115 5.18 -5.11 -21.75
C LEU A 115 4.95 -6.59 -21.44
N ASP A 116 5.32 -7.50 -22.36
CA ASP A 116 5.07 -8.94 -22.19
C ASP A 116 6.01 -9.52 -21.14
N ALA A 117 7.28 -9.09 -21.09
CA ALA A 117 8.23 -9.49 -20.07
C ALA A 117 7.81 -9.02 -18.67
N LEU A 118 7.35 -7.77 -18.53
CA LEU A 118 6.83 -7.26 -17.26
C LEU A 118 5.57 -8.04 -16.81
N THR A 119 4.66 -8.29 -17.74
CA THR A 119 3.44 -9.08 -17.48
C THR A 119 3.80 -10.48 -17.01
N ALA A 120 4.71 -11.16 -17.71
CA ALA A 120 5.14 -12.52 -17.37
C ALA A 120 5.79 -12.59 -15.99
N ARG A 121 6.54 -11.55 -15.59
CA ARG A 121 7.14 -11.49 -14.26
C ARG A 121 6.09 -11.36 -13.16
N LEU A 122 5.13 -10.45 -13.31
CA LEU A 122 4.04 -10.27 -12.35
C LEU A 122 3.19 -11.55 -12.20
N ILE A 123 2.92 -12.25 -13.30
CA ILE A 123 2.24 -13.56 -13.27
C ILE A 123 3.09 -14.60 -12.53
N ARG A 124 4.40 -14.67 -12.81
CA ARG A 124 5.31 -15.58 -12.10
C ARG A 124 5.31 -15.30 -10.60
N ASP A 125 5.35 -14.04 -10.18
CA ASP A 125 5.31 -13.66 -8.77
C ASP A 125 4.03 -14.14 -8.07
N ALA A 126 2.88 -14.06 -8.75
CA ALA A 126 1.59 -14.51 -8.25
C ALA A 126 1.47 -16.06 -8.21
N GLU A 127 1.96 -16.76 -9.23
CA GLU A 127 1.71 -18.19 -9.38
C GLU A 127 2.82 -19.09 -8.82
N GLN A 128 4.08 -18.64 -8.91
CA GLN A 128 5.28 -19.44 -8.63
C GLN A 128 6.08 -18.87 -7.45
N GLY A 129 6.17 -17.54 -7.37
CA GLY A 129 6.84 -16.83 -6.27
C GLY A 129 7.69 -15.65 -6.74
N ILE A 130 7.84 -14.68 -5.86
CA ILE A 130 8.61 -13.45 -6.05
C ILE A 130 10.10 -13.81 -6.08
N GLY A 131 10.71 -13.68 -7.25
CA GLY A 131 12.09 -14.09 -7.49
C GLY A 131 12.34 -15.55 -7.07
N ASP A 132 13.30 -15.82 -6.18
CA ASP A 132 13.61 -17.18 -5.73
C ASP A 132 13.13 -17.50 -4.30
N SER A 133 12.34 -16.60 -3.69
CA SER A 133 11.88 -16.71 -2.31
C SER A 133 10.84 -17.82 -2.05
N GLY A 134 10.14 -18.25 -3.11
CA GLY A 134 8.96 -19.11 -2.99
C GLY A 134 7.71 -18.44 -2.39
N VAL A 135 7.78 -17.15 -2.03
CA VAL A 135 6.64 -16.37 -1.54
C VAL A 135 5.82 -15.88 -2.72
N ARG A 136 4.55 -16.26 -2.79
CA ARG A 136 3.64 -15.80 -3.85
C ARG A 136 2.99 -14.48 -3.49
N ALA A 137 2.84 -13.61 -4.49
CA ALA A 137 2.06 -12.39 -4.34
C ALA A 137 0.56 -12.71 -4.17
N GLY A 138 -0.12 -12.00 -3.27
CA GLY A 138 -1.57 -12.09 -3.07
C GLY A 138 -2.35 -10.88 -3.58
N VAL A 139 -1.65 -9.84 -4.02
CA VAL A 139 -2.21 -8.64 -4.64
C VAL A 139 -1.16 -8.01 -5.55
N PHE A 140 -1.59 -7.29 -6.58
CA PHE A 140 -0.68 -6.42 -7.34
C PHE A 140 -0.68 -5.03 -6.72
N GLY A 141 0.48 -4.56 -6.28
CA GLY A 141 0.60 -3.25 -5.68
C GLY A 141 1.92 -3.04 -4.95
N GLU A 142 2.33 -1.80 -4.73
CA GLU A 142 1.67 -0.55 -5.18
C GLU A 142 2.09 -0.13 -6.62
N GLN A 143 1.17 -0.15 -7.58
CA GLN A 143 1.48 0.30 -8.96
C GLN A 143 1.37 1.82 -9.05
N ALA A 144 2.49 2.48 -9.29
CA ALA A 144 2.62 3.93 -9.11
C ALA A 144 2.53 4.75 -10.41
N THR A 145 2.12 6.01 -10.27
CA THR A 145 2.29 7.08 -11.26
C THR A 145 2.88 8.35 -10.66
N SER A 146 3.68 9.05 -11.46
CA SER A 146 4.40 10.26 -11.10
C SER A 146 3.48 11.47 -10.83
N LEU A 147 4.06 12.54 -10.31
CA LEU A 147 3.33 13.78 -10.01
C LEU A 147 2.90 14.47 -11.29
N GLY A 148 1.60 14.52 -11.53
CA GLY A 148 1.02 15.28 -12.63
C GLY A 148 1.26 14.68 -14.01
N GLU A 149 1.86 13.49 -14.11
CA GLU A 149 2.08 12.77 -15.36
C GLU A 149 2.09 11.25 -15.14
N ILE A 150 1.75 10.51 -16.19
CA ILE A 150 2.00 9.06 -16.29
C ILE A 150 3.10 8.91 -17.35
N THR A 151 4.28 8.47 -16.94
CA THR A 151 5.38 8.29 -17.89
C THR A 151 5.14 7.09 -18.81
N PRO A 152 5.86 6.96 -19.95
CA PRO A 152 5.77 5.76 -20.78
C PRO A 152 6.10 4.46 -20.03
N HIS A 153 7.04 4.52 -19.05
CA HIS A 153 7.31 3.39 -18.18
C HIS A 153 6.10 3.05 -17.30
N GLU A 154 5.51 4.06 -16.65
CA GLU A 154 4.39 3.87 -15.72
C GLU A 154 3.12 3.38 -16.44
N GLU A 155 2.83 3.90 -17.64
CA GLU A 155 1.73 3.37 -18.47
C GLU A 155 1.98 1.90 -18.84
N LYS A 156 3.22 1.56 -19.26
CA LYS A 156 3.61 0.17 -19.55
C LYS A 156 3.42 -0.73 -18.33
N CYS A 157 3.76 -0.26 -17.13
CA CYS A 157 3.59 -1.00 -15.88
C CYS A 157 2.11 -1.16 -15.51
N LEU A 158 1.26 -0.13 -15.63
CA LEU A 158 -0.19 -0.22 -15.44
C LEU A 158 -0.83 -1.25 -16.39
N ARG A 159 -0.43 -1.26 -17.66
CA ARG A 159 -0.91 -2.26 -18.63
C ARG A 159 -0.41 -3.67 -18.28
N ALA A 160 0.83 -3.82 -17.82
CA ALA A 160 1.37 -5.09 -17.39
C ALA A 160 0.59 -5.65 -16.20
N VAL A 161 0.29 -4.80 -15.21
CA VAL A 161 -0.48 -5.18 -14.02
C VAL A 161 -1.92 -5.57 -14.37
N ALA A 162 -2.55 -4.86 -15.32
CA ALA A 162 -3.88 -5.21 -15.81
C ALA A 162 -3.89 -6.59 -16.47
N ARG A 163 -2.91 -6.89 -17.33
CA ARG A 163 -2.82 -8.20 -17.99
C ARG A 163 -2.53 -9.32 -16.99
N ALA A 164 -1.68 -9.06 -16.01
CA ALA A 164 -1.40 -10.01 -14.93
C ALA A 164 -2.67 -10.27 -14.09
N GLN A 165 -3.43 -9.22 -13.73
CA GLN A 165 -4.72 -9.35 -13.05
C GLN A 165 -5.68 -10.25 -13.81
N ARG A 166 -5.84 -10.04 -15.11
CA ARG A 166 -6.72 -10.88 -15.94
C ARG A 166 -6.27 -12.35 -16.00
N ALA A 167 -4.97 -12.61 -15.88
CA ALA A 167 -4.44 -13.97 -15.88
C ALA A 167 -4.60 -14.68 -14.53
N THR A 168 -4.45 -13.95 -13.41
CA THR A 168 -4.34 -14.55 -12.07
C THR A 168 -5.54 -14.32 -11.16
N GLY A 169 -6.38 -13.32 -11.46
CA GLY A 169 -7.52 -12.95 -10.65
C GLY A 169 -7.19 -12.20 -9.35
N LEU A 170 -5.95 -11.75 -9.13
CA LEU A 170 -5.59 -10.97 -7.93
C LEU A 170 -6.16 -9.53 -7.97
N GLY A 171 -6.28 -8.85 -6.83
CA GLY A 171 -6.66 -7.42 -6.79
C GLY A 171 -5.53 -6.50 -7.27
N ILE A 172 -5.84 -5.23 -7.52
CA ILE A 172 -4.85 -4.19 -7.84
C ILE A 172 -4.96 -3.07 -6.80
N MET A 173 -3.82 -2.64 -6.27
CA MET A 173 -3.67 -1.45 -5.42
C MET A 173 -2.66 -0.52 -6.10
N THR A 174 -3.05 0.72 -6.33
CA THR A 174 -2.22 1.72 -7.03
C THR A 174 -1.69 2.77 -6.06
N HIS A 175 -0.62 3.45 -6.48
CA HIS A 175 -0.08 4.63 -5.82
C HIS A 175 -0.38 5.85 -6.68
N THR A 176 -0.84 6.93 -6.06
CA THR A 176 -0.90 8.25 -6.69
C THR A 176 0.08 9.20 -6.04
N THR A 177 0.86 9.91 -6.84
CA THR A 177 1.68 11.00 -6.29
C THR A 177 0.77 12.21 -6.05
N HIS A 178 0.37 12.42 -4.79
CA HIS A 178 -0.52 13.48 -4.33
C HIS A 178 -1.93 13.48 -4.96
N GLY A 179 -2.50 12.31 -5.22
CA GLY A 179 -3.81 12.18 -5.85
C GLY A 179 -3.84 12.54 -7.34
N THR A 180 -2.71 12.90 -7.93
CA THR A 180 -2.64 13.20 -9.37
C THR A 180 -2.73 11.92 -10.19
N GLN A 181 -3.29 12.03 -11.40
CA GLN A 181 -3.45 10.93 -12.35
C GLN A 181 -4.34 9.76 -11.91
N ALA A 182 -5.10 9.92 -10.81
CA ALA A 182 -5.96 8.87 -10.27
C ALA A 182 -6.98 8.33 -11.28
N LEU A 183 -7.62 9.19 -12.07
CA LEU A 183 -8.64 8.76 -13.04
C LEU A 183 -8.02 8.22 -14.31
N GLU A 184 -6.88 8.77 -14.70
CA GLU A 184 -6.09 8.35 -15.85
C GLU A 184 -5.54 6.93 -15.64
N GLN A 185 -5.12 6.58 -14.41
CA GLN A 185 -4.83 5.19 -14.02
C GLN A 185 -6.03 4.28 -14.29
N LEU A 186 -7.22 4.66 -13.84
CA LEU A 186 -8.44 3.86 -14.02
C LEU A 186 -8.82 3.72 -15.49
N ASP A 187 -8.64 4.77 -16.30
CA ASP A 187 -8.92 4.73 -17.73
C ASP A 187 -7.97 3.76 -18.46
N ILE A 188 -6.68 3.73 -18.10
CA ILE A 188 -5.72 2.76 -18.64
C ILE A 188 -6.13 1.34 -18.25
N LEU A 189 -6.41 1.08 -16.97
CA LEU A 189 -6.84 -0.25 -16.49
C LEU A 189 -8.14 -0.69 -17.18
N ARG A 190 -9.13 0.20 -17.27
CA ARG A 190 -10.39 -0.08 -17.98
C ARG A 190 -10.16 -0.39 -19.46
N SER A 191 -9.22 0.29 -20.12
CA SER A 191 -8.86 0.03 -21.51
C SER A 191 -8.28 -1.38 -21.75
N GLU A 192 -7.67 -1.98 -20.73
CA GLU A 192 -7.18 -3.37 -20.74
C GLU A 192 -8.26 -4.38 -20.32
N GLY A 193 -9.50 -3.93 -20.10
CA GLY A 193 -10.66 -4.76 -19.78
C GLY A 193 -10.77 -5.15 -18.30
N ILE A 194 -10.20 -4.36 -17.40
CA ILE A 194 -10.27 -4.58 -15.95
C ILE A 194 -11.62 -4.11 -15.40
N ASP A 195 -12.24 -4.96 -14.58
CA ASP A 195 -13.32 -4.55 -13.68
C ASP A 195 -12.71 -3.84 -12.47
N LEU A 196 -13.11 -2.58 -12.27
CA LEU A 196 -12.48 -1.70 -11.29
C LEU A 196 -12.93 -1.99 -9.85
N ASP A 197 -13.92 -2.85 -9.62
CA ASP A 197 -14.43 -3.14 -8.26
C ASP A 197 -13.35 -3.66 -7.30
N ARG A 198 -12.29 -4.28 -7.84
CA ARG A 198 -11.12 -4.80 -7.10
C ARG A 198 -9.83 -3.99 -7.35
N VAL A 199 -9.99 -2.75 -7.81
CA VAL A 199 -8.92 -1.76 -7.93
C VAL A 199 -9.06 -0.76 -6.80
N VAL A 200 -7.97 -0.53 -6.06
CA VAL A 200 -7.89 0.48 -5.00
C VAL A 200 -6.92 1.57 -5.43
N VAL A 201 -7.38 2.83 -5.40
CA VAL A 201 -6.51 3.99 -5.65
C VAL A 201 -5.95 4.49 -4.32
N GLY A 202 -4.63 4.41 -4.18
CA GLY A 202 -3.88 4.81 -2.98
C GLY A 202 -3.67 6.32 -2.85
N HIS A 203 -3.38 6.75 -1.61
CA HIS A 203 -2.99 8.12 -1.24
C HIS A 203 -4.00 9.21 -1.57
N ILE A 204 -5.28 8.86 -1.68
CA ILE A 204 -6.31 9.85 -2.02
C ILE A 204 -6.46 10.91 -0.92
N ASP A 205 -6.14 10.54 0.32
CA ASP A 205 -6.18 11.37 1.51
C ASP A 205 -5.03 12.38 1.63
N THR A 206 -4.06 12.34 0.71
CA THR A 206 -3.13 13.45 0.51
C THR A 206 -3.82 14.70 -0.04
N GLN A 207 -5.07 14.58 -0.51
CA GLN A 207 -5.99 15.67 -0.81
C GLN A 207 -7.24 15.54 0.07
N LEU A 208 -7.47 16.46 1.01
CA LEU A 208 -8.62 16.38 1.95
C LEU A 208 -9.98 16.73 1.34
N GLY A 209 -10.04 16.98 0.02
CA GLY A 209 -11.27 17.27 -0.69
C GLY A 209 -12.03 15.99 -1.04
N SER A 210 -13.36 15.99 -0.93
CA SER A 210 -14.19 14.82 -1.24
C SER A 210 -14.48 14.63 -2.74
N GLU A 211 -14.15 15.60 -3.60
CA GLU A 211 -14.45 15.51 -5.04
C GLU A 211 -13.69 14.37 -5.73
N LEU A 212 -12.37 14.30 -5.52
CA LEU A 212 -11.52 13.28 -6.14
C LEU A 212 -11.93 11.86 -5.74
N PRO A 213 -12.05 11.50 -4.44
CA PRO A 213 -12.45 10.15 -4.06
C PRO A 213 -13.84 9.78 -4.60
N ARG A 214 -14.80 10.71 -4.65
CA ARG A 214 -16.10 10.44 -5.29
C ARG A 214 -15.97 10.09 -6.76
N ARG A 215 -15.17 10.85 -7.52
CA ARG A 215 -14.96 10.57 -8.96
C ARG A 215 -14.30 9.21 -9.17
N VAL A 216 -13.38 8.82 -8.30
CA VAL A 216 -12.76 7.47 -8.32
C VAL A 216 -13.79 6.39 -8.02
N ILE A 217 -14.65 6.60 -7.02
CA ILE A 217 -15.72 5.67 -6.65
C ILE A 217 -16.78 5.55 -7.75
N ASP A 218 -17.20 6.68 -8.33
CA ASP A 218 -18.16 6.73 -9.45
C ASP A 218 -17.62 6.01 -10.70
N ALA A 219 -16.29 5.99 -10.87
CA ALA A 219 -15.62 5.24 -11.92
C ALA A 219 -15.64 3.72 -11.69
N GLY A 220 -16.03 3.26 -10.50
CA GLY A 220 -16.17 1.86 -10.10
C GLY A 220 -15.07 1.34 -9.17
N ALA A 221 -14.06 2.15 -8.88
CA ALA A 221 -12.92 1.76 -8.05
C ALA A 221 -13.18 2.01 -6.54
N ARG A 222 -12.25 1.51 -5.72
CA ARG A 222 -12.17 1.80 -4.28
C ARG A 222 -11.09 2.84 -4.03
N VAL A 223 -11.15 3.50 -2.88
CA VAL A 223 -10.14 4.47 -2.43
C VAL A 223 -9.48 3.98 -1.16
N ALA A 224 -8.18 4.24 -1.02
CA ALA A 224 -7.51 4.10 0.25
C ALA A 224 -7.28 5.49 0.89
N VAL A 225 -7.64 5.56 2.17
CA VAL A 225 -7.16 6.59 3.10
C VAL A 225 -6.04 5.91 3.87
N ASP A 226 -4.85 5.93 3.28
CA ASP A 226 -3.74 5.05 3.66
C ASP A 226 -2.56 5.80 4.27
N THR A 227 -2.65 7.10 4.48
CA THR A 227 -1.55 7.88 5.06
C THR A 227 -1.87 8.43 6.46
N ILE A 228 -2.70 7.68 7.19
CA ILE A 228 -3.15 8.03 8.54
C ILE A 228 -1.95 8.11 9.48
N GLY A 229 -1.87 9.18 10.27
CA GLY A 229 -0.75 9.46 11.16
C GLY A 229 0.43 10.17 10.50
N LYS A 230 0.41 10.36 9.18
CA LYS A 230 1.39 11.16 8.41
C LYS A 230 0.83 12.57 8.20
N GLU A 231 0.88 13.38 9.25
CA GLU A 231 0.31 14.73 9.19
C GLU A 231 1.21 15.73 8.44
N ASP A 232 2.53 15.59 8.57
CA ASP A 232 3.50 16.45 7.93
C ASP A 232 4.27 15.68 6.88
N TRP A 233 4.21 16.17 5.64
CA TRP A 233 4.89 15.56 4.52
C TRP A 233 6.02 16.44 4.02
N GLU A 234 7.15 15.80 3.82
CA GLU A 234 8.39 16.42 3.43
C GLU A 234 9.01 15.59 2.31
N PHE A 235 8.73 15.94 1.05
CA PHE A 235 9.16 15.15 -0.10
C PHE A 235 10.17 15.87 -0.98
N PHE A 236 11.01 15.05 -1.61
CA PHE A 236 11.69 15.41 -2.84
C PHE A 236 10.86 14.85 -4.00
N LEU A 237 10.22 15.71 -4.78
CA LEU A 237 9.36 15.31 -5.91
C LEU A 237 10.15 14.90 -7.16
N GLY A 238 11.47 14.71 -7.03
CA GLY A 238 12.34 14.31 -8.12
C GLY A 238 13.68 13.80 -7.62
N PRO A 239 14.46 13.14 -8.50
CA PRO A 239 15.80 12.69 -8.16
C PRO A 239 16.65 13.87 -7.69
N VAL A 240 17.51 13.61 -6.72
CA VAL A 240 18.52 14.58 -6.33
C VAL A 240 19.40 14.83 -7.56
N PRO A 241 19.54 16.09 -8.04
CA PRO A 241 20.42 16.39 -9.16
C PRO A 241 21.84 15.92 -8.86
N ASP A 242 22.52 15.35 -9.86
CA ASP A 242 23.92 14.88 -9.74
C ASP A 242 24.87 16.01 -9.29
N ALA A 243 24.53 17.25 -9.64
CA ALA A 243 25.20 18.46 -9.19
C ALA A 243 24.21 19.39 -8.49
N ARG A 244 24.54 19.78 -7.26
CA ARG A 244 23.84 20.81 -6.50
C ARG A 244 24.70 22.07 -6.48
N ASP A 245 24.11 23.19 -6.83
CA ASP A 245 24.73 24.49 -6.60
C ASP A 245 24.76 24.80 -5.09
N ASP A 246 25.76 25.54 -4.64
CA ASP A 246 25.78 26.06 -3.27
C ASP A 246 24.62 27.08 -3.11
N GLY A 247 23.70 26.85 -2.18
CA GLY A 247 22.57 27.75 -1.94
C GLY A 247 21.44 27.18 -1.10
N GLU A 248 20.43 28.01 -0.87
CA GLU A 248 19.17 27.60 -0.22
C GLU A 248 18.26 26.89 -1.23
N TYR A 249 17.71 25.75 -0.82
CA TYR A 249 16.75 24.98 -1.61
C TYR A 249 15.36 25.07 -0.99
N ALA A 250 14.36 25.43 -1.78
CA ALA A 250 12.97 25.38 -1.34
C ALA A 250 12.55 23.91 -1.16
N LYS A 251 12.10 23.57 0.04
CA LYS A 251 11.48 22.28 0.34
C LYS A 251 9.99 22.38 0.05
N GLN A 252 9.44 21.40 -0.68
CA GLN A 252 8.00 21.25 -0.80
C GLN A 252 7.50 20.42 0.37
N SER A 253 6.80 21.07 1.29
CA SER A 253 6.16 20.44 2.41
C SER A 253 4.69 20.84 2.48
N PHE A 254 3.87 19.94 2.99
CA PHE A 254 2.44 20.20 3.19
C PHE A 254 1.94 19.46 4.43
N HIS A 255 0.96 20.08 5.10
CA HIS A 255 0.30 19.53 6.27
C HIS A 255 -1.09 19.00 5.89
N ARG A 256 -1.41 17.78 6.35
CA ARG A 256 -2.69 17.10 6.17
C ARG A 256 -3.06 16.46 7.50
N SER A 257 -3.92 17.08 8.27
CA SER A 257 -4.27 16.57 9.60
C SER A 257 -5.11 15.31 9.53
N ASP A 258 -4.95 14.43 10.52
CA ASP A 258 -5.81 13.26 10.69
C ASP A 258 -7.23 13.65 11.08
N ALA A 259 -7.42 14.80 11.72
CA ALA A 259 -8.75 15.38 11.90
C ALA A 259 -9.44 15.62 10.55
N GLY A 260 -8.71 16.14 9.56
CA GLY A 260 -9.22 16.35 8.20
C GLY A 260 -9.45 15.04 7.44
N ARG A 261 -8.57 14.04 7.60
CA ARG A 261 -8.79 12.69 7.05
C ARG A 261 -10.04 12.04 7.66
N ALA A 262 -10.23 12.17 8.96
CA ALA A 262 -11.39 11.64 9.66
C ALA A 262 -12.69 12.34 9.22
N ASP A 263 -12.66 13.67 8.99
CA ASP A 263 -13.79 14.42 8.43
C ASP A 263 -14.11 13.96 6.99
N LEU A 264 -13.08 13.73 6.16
CA LEU A 264 -13.24 13.18 4.81
C LEU A 264 -13.93 11.80 4.84
N VAL A 265 -13.41 10.87 5.64
CA VAL A 265 -13.98 9.52 5.78
C VAL A 265 -15.41 9.59 6.30
N ALA A 266 -15.67 10.34 7.37
CA ALA A 266 -17.00 10.48 7.93
C ALA A 266 -18.00 11.07 6.92
N GLY A 267 -17.58 12.06 6.13
CA GLY A 267 -18.38 12.63 5.06
C GLY A 267 -18.74 11.61 3.98
N LEU A 268 -17.77 10.83 3.48
CA LEU A 268 -18.03 9.78 2.48
C LEU A 268 -18.93 8.66 3.05
N VAL A 269 -18.74 8.27 4.31
CA VAL A 269 -19.60 7.29 4.97
C VAL A 269 -21.03 7.81 5.14
N ALA A 270 -21.21 9.09 5.49
CA ALA A 270 -22.54 9.70 5.60
C ALA A 270 -23.31 9.68 4.26
N ASP A 271 -22.59 9.66 3.14
CA ASP A 271 -23.18 9.51 1.80
C ASP A 271 -23.37 8.05 1.36
N GLY A 272 -23.12 7.10 2.25
CA GLY A 272 -23.32 5.67 1.99
C GLY A 272 -22.18 5.00 1.23
N LEU A 273 -20.98 5.59 1.21
CA LEU A 273 -19.82 5.08 0.43
C LEU A 273 -18.84 4.24 1.27
N ALA A 274 -19.27 3.74 2.43
CA ALA A 274 -18.41 2.97 3.34
C ALA A 274 -17.84 1.69 2.70
N ASP A 275 -18.56 1.07 1.76
CA ASP A 275 -18.16 -0.15 1.03
C ASP A 275 -17.06 0.10 -0.02
N ARG A 276 -16.60 1.35 -0.17
CA ARG A 276 -15.60 1.77 -1.16
C ARG A 276 -14.31 2.30 -0.56
N ILE A 277 -14.19 2.32 0.76
CA ILE A 277 -13.06 2.92 1.49
C ILE A 277 -12.23 1.83 2.17
N LEU A 278 -10.91 1.92 2.06
CA LEU A 278 -9.93 1.15 2.83
C LEU A 278 -9.12 2.12 3.70
N LEU A 279 -8.68 1.67 4.87
CA LEU A 279 -7.90 2.48 5.82
C LEU A 279 -6.54 1.82 6.10
N ALA A 280 -5.45 2.57 6.03
CA ALA A 280 -4.09 2.10 6.32
C ALA A 280 -3.19 3.26 6.81
N GLN A 281 -1.90 2.98 7.02
CA GLN A 281 -0.93 3.99 7.48
C GLN A 281 0.28 4.19 6.55
N ASP A 282 0.55 3.25 5.63
CA ASP A 282 1.63 3.35 4.64
C ASP A 282 3.01 3.57 5.32
N LEU A 283 3.28 2.88 6.44
CA LEU A 283 4.50 3.22 7.19
C LEU A 283 5.78 2.77 6.50
N THR A 284 6.69 3.72 6.23
CA THR A 284 8.01 3.45 5.66
C THR A 284 9.14 3.97 6.54
N GLY A 285 10.28 3.27 6.52
CA GLY A 285 11.53 3.75 7.09
C GLY A 285 11.43 4.14 8.55
N ALA A 286 11.98 5.31 8.85
CA ALA A 286 11.97 5.85 10.19
C ALA A 286 10.62 6.48 10.58
N GLU A 287 9.64 6.58 9.67
CA GLU A 287 8.30 7.12 9.99
C GLU A 287 7.61 6.31 11.07
N VAL A 288 7.85 4.99 11.12
CA VAL A 288 7.41 4.09 12.19
C VAL A 288 7.88 4.57 13.57
N TRP A 289 9.04 5.23 13.63
CA TRP A 289 9.76 5.50 14.89
C TRP A 289 9.99 7.00 15.17
N MET A 290 9.83 7.87 14.16
CA MET A 290 10.23 9.28 14.20
C MET A 290 9.06 10.27 14.30
N ASN A 291 7.80 9.81 14.28
CA ASN A 291 6.68 10.65 14.71
C ASN A 291 6.35 10.35 16.19
N PRO A 292 7.01 10.99 17.18
CA PRO A 292 6.85 10.65 18.59
C PRO A 292 5.42 10.84 19.13
N GLY A 293 4.57 11.60 18.43
CA GLY A 293 3.16 11.79 18.79
C GLY A 293 2.20 10.75 18.20
N THR A 294 2.61 10.05 17.14
CA THR A 294 1.81 9.00 16.49
C THR A 294 2.62 7.70 16.45
N HIS A 295 3.35 7.44 15.38
CA HIS A 295 3.98 6.15 15.09
C HIS A 295 5.13 5.81 16.04
N GLY A 296 5.93 6.78 16.46
CA GLY A 296 6.99 6.56 17.45
C GLY A 296 6.50 6.09 18.83
N ALA A 297 5.21 6.29 19.14
CA ALA A 297 4.57 5.80 20.37
C ALA A 297 3.60 4.62 20.12
N LEU A 298 2.85 4.65 19.03
CA LEU A 298 1.75 3.73 18.74
C LEU A 298 2.02 2.84 17.51
N GLY A 299 2.91 3.23 16.59
CA GLY A 299 3.19 2.49 15.36
C GLY A 299 1.93 2.16 14.57
N TYR A 300 1.83 0.91 14.10
CA TYR A 300 0.64 0.37 13.43
C TYR A 300 -0.62 0.33 14.31
N SER A 301 -0.49 0.47 15.64
CA SER A 301 -1.66 0.51 16.51
C SER A 301 -2.40 1.85 16.47
N TYR A 302 -1.81 2.89 15.89
CA TYR A 302 -2.41 4.23 15.81
C TYR A 302 -3.78 4.21 15.13
N LEU A 303 -3.92 3.48 14.01
CA LEU A 303 -5.20 3.35 13.31
C LEU A 303 -6.32 2.86 14.24
N GLY A 304 -6.09 1.75 14.95
CA GLY A 304 -7.09 1.17 15.85
C GLY A 304 -7.28 1.90 17.18
N THR A 305 -6.25 2.58 17.70
CA THR A 305 -6.27 3.18 19.04
C THR A 305 -6.67 4.66 19.04
N VAL A 306 -6.43 5.38 17.96
CA VAL A 306 -6.66 6.84 17.87
C VAL A 306 -7.61 7.18 16.74
N PHE A 307 -7.32 6.71 15.52
CA PHE A 307 -8.10 7.14 14.35
C PHE A 307 -9.50 6.52 14.32
N VAL A 308 -9.65 5.24 14.65
CA VAL A 308 -10.96 4.58 14.77
C VAL A 308 -11.87 5.27 15.79
N PRO A 309 -11.43 5.56 17.03
CA PRO A 309 -12.20 6.40 17.95
C PRO A 309 -12.55 7.78 17.39
N ALA A 310 -11.63 8.44 16.68
CA ALA A 310 -11.90 9.74 16.05
C ALA A 310 -13.00 9.66 14.96
N LEU A 311 -13.13 8.53 14.25
CA LEU A 311 -14.24 8.28 13.33
C LEU A 311 -15.57 8.06 14.08
N GLN A 312 -15.53 7.31 15.18
CA GLN A 312 -16.73 7.08 16.03
C GLN A 312 -17.28 8.39 16.60
N GLU A 313 -16.40 9.28 17.07
CA GLU A 313 -16.77 10.63 17.55
C GLU A 313 -17.44 11.48 16.46
N ARG A 314 -17.15 11.19 15.18
CA ARG A 314 -17.79 11.83 14.00
C ARG A 314 -19.05 11.10 13.53
N GLY A 315 -19.53 10.11 14.28
CA GLY A 315 -20.77 9.39 13.98
C GLY A 315 -20.61 8.23 13.01
N VAL A 316 -19.38 7.81 12.67
CA VAL A 316 -19.16 6.58 11.90
C VAL A 316 -19.48 5.38 12.77
N SER A 317 -20.44 4.56 12.34
CA SER A 317 -20.85 3.36 13.09
C SER A 317 -19.79 2.26 13.08
N ASP A 318 -19.76 1.41 14.11
CA ASP A 318 -18.89 0.23 14.17
C ASP A 318 -19.05 -0.68 12.94
N ALA A 319 -20.27 -0.83 12.41
CA ALA A 319 -20.51 -1.61 11.21
C ALA A 319 -19.82 -1.03 9.96
N ALA A 320 -19.79 0.30 9.83
CA ALA A 320 -19.06 0.97 8.74
C ALA A 320 -17.54 0.83 8.95
N ILE A 321 -17.06 0.89 10.19
CA ILE A 321 -15.66 0.67 10.53
C ILE A 321 -15.23 -0.75 10.15
N GLU A 322 -16.01 -1.78 10.50
CA GLU A 322 -15.74 -3.17 10.09
C GLU A 322 -15.82 -3.34 8.57
N THR A 323 -16.70 -2.60 7.89
CA THR A 323 -16.77 -2.61 6.43
C THR A 323 -15.44 -2.13 5.84
N MET A 324 -14.90 -1.00 6.32
CA MET A 324 -13.67 -0.42 5.81
C MET A 324 -12.40 -1.18 6.22
N LEU A 325 -12.38 -1.80 7.41
CA LEU A 325 -11.20 -2.49 7.94
C LEU A 325 -11.17 -3.99 7.66
N ALA A 326 -12.29 -4.65 7.40
CA ALA A 326 -12.35 -6.10 7.21
C ALA A 326 -12.98 -6.48 5.86
N ALA A 327 -14.25 -6.09 5.64
CA ALA A 327 -14.99 -6.55 4.46
C ALA A 327 -14.39 -6.04 3.13
N ASN A 328 -14.04 -4.76 3.07
CA ASN A 328 -13.49 -4.15 1.86
C ASN A 328 -12.11 -4.70 1.50
N PRO A 329 -11.12 -4.75 2.43
CA PRO A 329 -9.84 -5.39 2.13
C PRO A 329 -9.98 -6.86 1.72
N ALA A 330 -10.82 -7.64 2.39
CA ALA A 330 -11.04 -9.05 2.04
C ALA A 330 -11.57 -9.19 0.60
N ALA A 331 -12.54 -8.36 0.19
CA ALA A 331 -13.08 -8.36 -1.18
C ALA A 331 -12.02 -8.02 -2.25
N VAL A 332 -11.05 -7.17 -1.92
CA VAL A 332 -9.94 -6.84 -2.83
C VAL A 332 -8.96 -8.02 -2.92
N LEU A 333 -8.62 -8.64 -1.79
CA LEU A 333 -7.62 -9.71 -1.69
C LEU A 333 -8.12 -11.10 -2.17
N GLU A 334 -9.42 -11.33 -2.19
CA GLU A 334 -10.04 -12.60 -2.62
C GLU A 334 -9.78 -12.91 -4.11
N ALA A 335 -8.90 -13.87 -4.41
CA ALA A 335 -8.74 -14.35 -5.78
C ALA A 335 -9.96 -15.16 -6.25
N VAL A 336 -10.42 -14.91 -7.49
CA VAL A 336 -11.57 -15.58 -8.13
C VAL A 336 -11.11 -16.66 -9.10
#